data_AF-A0A7Z9J022-F1
#
_entry.id   AF-A0A7Z9J022-F1
#
_cell.length_a   1.000
_cell.length_b   1.000
_cell.length_c   1.000
_cell.angle_alpha   90.00
_cell.angle_beta   90.00
_cell.angle_gamma   90.00
#
_symmetry.space_group_name_H-M   'P 1'
#
loop_
_entity.id
_entity.type
_entity.pdbx_description
1 polymer ?
#
loop_
_entity_poly.entity_id
_entity_poly.type
_entity_poly.pdbx_seq_one_letter_code
_entity_poly.pdbx_strand_id
1 'polypeptide(L)'
;MGEIIQLVALVVLVASLAYVLLLIFGNFRIQNATVVSAEAESQFFRTQIAEIMDRRQIIKAQDETSWQGFRKFKVERKFPEGGGICSFYLHPHDDRPLPFFEPGQYLTFKLDIPNQKKQTIRCYSLSDQPLSDYYRVSIKKIPPPKDNPDAPPGLGSSFFHDNINEGDIIDVKAPAGQFFLDVTKPHPVVLIGGGIGLTPVLSMLKEVVTREWRTEVWFFYGVSNGGEHIMKEHLKELAEKFDNVKVRIVYSRPKDEDVEGVDYDIKGRVGVEMFKEVL
;
A
#
# COMPACT_ATOMS: atom_id res chain seq x y z
N MET A 1 -37.56 76.15 -17.06
CA MET A 1 -36.36 75.90 -16.22
C MET A 1 -36.62 74.91 -15.09
N GLY A 2 -37.77 74.96 -14.38
CA GLY A 2 -38.06 74.04 -13.27
C GLY A 2 -38.10 72.55 -13.62
N GLU A 3 -38.69 72.17 -14.75
CA GLU A 3 -38.82 70.75 -15.16
C GLU A 3 -37.48 70.10 -15.51
N ILE A 4 -36.57 70.83 -16.16
CA ILE A 4 -35.23 70.32 -16.51
C ILE A 4 -34.41 70.04 -15.24
N ILE A 5 -34.51 70.93 -14.24
CA ILE A 5 -33.83 70.77 -12.95
C ILE A 5 -34.36 69.54 -12.22
N GLN A 6 -35.69 69.30 -12.24
CA GLN A 6 -36.29 68.12 -11.64
C GLN A 6 -35.88 66.81 -12.34
N LEU A 7 -35.78 66.81 -13.68
CA LEU A 7 -35.33 65.65 -14.45
C LEU A 7 -33.88 65.29 -14.12
N VAL A 8 -32.99 66.30 -14.08
CA VAL A 8 -31.57 66.10 -13.74
C VAL A 8 -31.42 65.61 -12.30
N ALA A 9 -32.17 66.17 -11.35
CA ALA A 9 -32.18 65.71 -9.97
C ALA A 9 -32.64 64.24 -9.84
N LEU A 10 -33.66 63.83 -10.60
CA LEU A 10 -34.14 62.46 -10.63
C LEU A 10 -33.07 61.49 -11.18
N VAL A 11 -32.39 61.86 -12.27
CA VAL A 11 -31.32 61.03 -12.86
C VAL A 11 -30.16 60.85 -11.87
N VAL A 12 -29.73 61.91 -11.20
CA VAL A 12 -28.67 61.84 -10.19
C VAL A 12 -29.09 60.94 -9.02
N LEU A 13 -30.34 61.05 -8.57
CA LEU A 13 -30.87 60.25 -7.47
C LEU A 13 -30.94 58.76 -7.84
N VAL A 14 -31.41 58.43 -9.04
CA VAL A 14 -31.45 57.05 -9.56
C VAL A 14 -30.04 56.49 -9.73
N ALA A 15 -29.10 57.27 -10.28
CA ALA A 15 -27.70 56.84 -10.44
C ALA A 15 -27.02 56.60 -9.09
N SER A 16 -27.29 57.46 -8.10
CA SER A 16 -26.80 57.32 -6.72
C SER A 16 -27.35 56.05 -6.06
N LEU A 17 -28.66 55.79 -6.22
CA LEU A 17 -29.32 54.58 -5.71
C LEU A 17 -28.74 53.32 -6.37
N ALA A 18 -28.55 53.33 -7.70
CA ALA A 18 -27.94 52.23 -8.43
C ALA A 18 -26.49 51.96 -7.99
N TYR A 19 -25.71 53.02 -7.75
CA TYR A 19 -24.33 52.91 -7.24
C TYR A 19 -24.29 52.30 -5.83
N VAL A 20 -25.18 52.74 -4.93
CA VAL A 20 -25.30 52.16 -3.58
C VAL A 20 -25.72 50.69 -3.64
N LEU A 21 -26.65 50.31 -4.53
CA LEU A 21 -27.04 48.91 -4.73
C LEU A 21 -25.89 48.05 -5.26
N LEU A 22 -25.06 48.58 -6.17
CA LEU A 22 -23.86 47.88 -6.65
C LEU A 22 -22.84 47.67 -5.53
N LEU A 23 -22.64 48.66 -4.66
CA LEU A 23 -21.76 48.53 -3.50
C LEU A 23 -22.28 47.47 -2.50
N ILE A 24 -23.58 47.47 -2.21
CA ILE A 24 -24.21 46.48 -1.34
C ILE A 24 -24.06 45.08 -1.94
N PHE A 25 -24.33 44.92 -3.24
CA PHE A 25 -24.20 43.64 -3.93
C PHE A 25 -22.74 43.15 -4.00
N GLY A 26 -21.79 44.07 -4.23
CA GLY A 26 -20.36 43.79 -4.18
C GLY A 26 -19.92 43.32 -2.80
N ASN A 27 -20.36 44.01 -1.74
CA ASN A 27 -20.04 43.63 -0.36
C ASN A 27 -20.67 42.27 0.02
N PHE A 28 -21.91 42.01 -0.40
CA PHE A 28 -22.58 40.72 -0.18
C PHE A 28 -21.86 39.58 -0.89
N ARG A 29 -21.36 39.82 -2.12
CA ARG A 29 -20.53 38.86 -2.84
C ARG A 29 -19.21 38.57 -2.14
N ILE A 30 -18.52 39.60 -1.65
CA ILE A 30 -17.28 39.46 -0.91
C ILE A 30 -17.53 38.67 0.38
N GLN A 31 -18.55 39.03 1.17
CA GLN A 31 -18.88 38.31 2.40
C GLN A 31 -19.25 36.86 2.13
N ASN A 32 -20.07 36.57 1.11
CA ASN A 32 -20.39 35.20 0.74
C ASN A 32 -19.13 34.42 0.32
N ALA A 33 -18.22 35.04 -0.45
CA ALA A 33 -16.96 34.41 -0.81
C ALA A 33 -16.06 34.15 0.42
N THR A 34 -16.01 35.07 1.39
CA THR A 34 -15.26 34.90 2.64
C THR A 34 -15.84 33.78 3.50
N VAL A 35 -17.17 33.67 3.59
CA VAL A 35 -17.85 32.59 4.33
C VAL A 35 -17.56 31.24 3.69
N VAL A 36 -17.71 31.12 2.37
CA VAL A 36 -17.40 29.88 1.63
C VAL A 36 -15.92 29.49 1.80
N SER A 37 -14.99 30.46 1.76
CA SER A 37 -13.57 30.19 2.00
C SER A 37 -13.31 29.73 3.44
N ALA A 38 -13.92 30.38 4.43
CA ALA A 38 -13.78 30.00 5.84
C ALA A 38 -14.38 28.62 6.14
N GLU A 39 -15.49 28.25 5.49
CA GLU A 39 -16.07 26.91 5.58
C GLU A 39 -15.15 25.86 4.97
N ALA A 40 -14.59 26.11 3.78
CA ALA A 40 -13.63 25.21 3.14
C ALA A 40 -12.36 25.03 3.99
N GLU A 41 -11.83 26.11 4.56
CA GLU A 41 -10.69 26.07 5.49
C GLU A 41 -11.03 25.29 6.77
N SER A 42 -12.23 25.48 7.33
CA SER A 42 -12.67 24.75 8.53
C SER A 42 -12.84 23.26 8.23
N GLN A 43 -13.41 22.91 7.08
CA GLN A 43 -13.54 21.52 6.63
C GLN A 43 -12.17 20.87 6.43
N PHE A 44 -11.24 21.58 5.77
CA PHE A 44 -9.88 21.12 5.59
C PHE A 44 -9.19 20.88 6.95
N PHE A 45 -9.28 21.83 7.87
CA PHE A 45 -8.67 21.73 9.20
C PHE A 45 -9.29 20.59 10.03
N ARG A 46 -10.62 20.43 10.00
CA ARG A 46 -11.30 19.29 10.66
C ARG A 46 -10.85 17.95 10.10
N THR A 47 -10.69 17.86 8.78
CA THR A 47 -10.21 16.64 8.12
C THR A 47 -8.76 16.34 8.54
N GLN A 48 -7.89 17.34 8.57
CA GLN A 48 -6.51 17.18 9.07
C GLN A 48 -6.48 16.77 10.55
N ILE A 49 -7.33 17.35 11.40
CA ILE A 49 -7.42 16.95 12.81
C ILE A 49 -7.87 15.49 12.94
N ALA A 50 -8.90 15.08 12.19
CA ALA A 50 -9.36 13.70 12.19
C ALA A 50 -8.25 12.74 11.76
N GLU A 51 -7.52 13.08 10.68
CA GLU A 51 -6.38 12.29 10.19
C GLU A 51 -5.27 12.14 11.23
N ILE A 52 -4.90 13.23 11.92
CA ILE A 52 -3.89 13.21 12.98
C ILE A 52 -4.36 12.35 14.16
N MET A 53 -5.64 12.43 14.51
CA MET A 53 -6.24 11.66 15.60
C MET A 53 -6.26 10.16 15.29
N ASP A 54 -6.67 9.77 14.08
CA ASP A 54 -6.68 8.38 13.62
C ASP A 54 -5.26 7.79 13.61
N ARG A 55 -4.30 8.52 13.01
CA ARG A 55 -2.88 8.13 13.02
C ARG A 55 -2.36 7.97 14.45
N ARG A 56 -2.72 8.88 15.36
CA ARG A 56 -2.29 8.81 16.77
C ARG A 56 -2.90 7.62 17.50
N GLN A 57 -4.14 7.25 17.21
CA GLN A 57 -4.75 6.05 17.78
C GLN A 57 -4.06 4.77 17.29
N ILE A 58 -3.73 4.70 16.00
CA ILE A 58 -2.97 3.57 15.42
C ILE A 58 -1.60 3.47 16.08
N ILE A 59 -0.83 4.57 16.15
CA ILE A 59 0.49 4.59 16.79
C ILE A 59 0.40 4.18 18.26
N LYS A 60 -0.60 4.67 19.00
CA LYS A 60 -0.77 4.33 20.42
C LYS A 60 -1.11 2.84 20.60
N ALA A 61 -2.00 2.29 19.79
CA ALA A 61 -2.35 0.87 19.84
C ALA A 61 -1.16 -0.02 19.44
N GLN A 62 -0.36 0.42 18.46
CA GLN A 62 0.91 -0.20 18.09
C GLN A 62 1.87 -0.21 19.27
N ASP A 63 2.12 0.93 19.90
CA ASP A 63 3.07 1.04 21.02
C ASP A 63 2.65 0.19 22.24
N GLU A 64 1.35 0.08 22.52
CA GLU A 64 0.82 -0.73 23.64
C GLU A 64 1.03 -2.23 23.44
N THR A 65 1.02 -2.71 22.18
CA THR A 65 1.12 -4.13 21.83
C THR A 65 2.46 -4.52 21.21
N SER A 66 3.31 -3.54 20.91
CA SER A 66 4.68 -3.72 20.42
C SER A 66 5.60 -4.30 21.49
N TRP A 67 6.77 -4.77 21.06
CA TRP A 67 7.75 -5.37 21.95
C TRP A 67 9.17 -4.90 21.64
N GLN A 68 10.01 -4.89 22.67
CA GLN A 68 11.43 -4.58 22.56
C GLN A 68 12.25 -5.86 22.36
N GLY A 69 13.26 -5.80 21.48
CA GLY A 69 14.11 -6.95 21.19
C GLY A 69 13.40 -8.01 20.34
N PHE A 70 13.48 -9.28 20.76
CA PHE A 70 12.92 -10.42 20.03
C PHE A 70 11.77 -11.06 20.82
N ARG A 71 10.67 -11.35 20.13
CA ARG A 71 9.52 -12.11 20.62
C ARG A 71 9.43 -13.41 19.84
N LYS A 72 8.99 -14.47 20.52
CA LYS A 72 8.85 -15.80 19.94
C LYS A 72 7.55 -15.92 19.16
N PHE A 73 7.63 -16.45 17.95
CA PHE A 73 6.50 -16.76 17.10
C PHE A 73 6.54 -18.23 16.73
N LYS A 74 5.38 -18.87 16.71
CA LYS A 74 5.20 -20.22 16.18
C LYS A 74 4.87 -20.11 14.69
N VAL A 75 5.51 -20.94 13.87
CA VAL A 75 5.11 -21.14 12.47
C VAL A 75 3.85 -22.00 12.48
N GLU A 76 2.69 -21.36 12.35
CA GLU A 76 1.40 -22.05 12.35
C GLU A 76 1.16 -22.79 11.05
N ARG A 77 1.53 -22.18 9.91
CA ARG A 77 1.37 -22.77 8.58
C ARG A 77 2.52 -22.43 7.66
N LYS A 78 2.91 -23.39 6.81
CA LYS A 78 3.92 -23.25 5.75
C LYS A 78 3.29 -23.65 4.42
N PHE A 79 3.13 -22.69 3.52
CA PHE A 79 2.40 -22.88 2.26
C PHE A 79 3.27 -22.60 1.03
N PRO A 80 3.50 -23.59 0.14
CA PRO A 80 4.28 -23.37 -1.08
C PRO A 80 3.45 -22.61 -2.13
N GLU A 81 3.88 -21.40 -2.48
CA GLU A 81 3.19 -20.52 -3.43
C GLU A 81 3.54 -20.83 -4.90
N GLY A 82 4.67 -21.52 -5.13
CA GLY A 82 5.25 -21.72 -6.47
C GLY A 82 6.44 -20.79 -6.75
N GLY A 83 7.14 -20.98 -7.86
CA GLY A 83 8.30 -20.14 -8.25
C GLY A 83 9.47 -20.11 -7.27
N GLY A 84 9.59 -21.15 -6.41
CA GLY A 84 10.55 -21.19 -5.31
C GLY A 84 10.18 -20.28 -4.13
N ILE A 85 8.91 -19.87 -4.01
CA ILE A 85 8.39 -19.02 -2.94
C ILE A 85 7.53 -19.85 -1.98
N CYS A 86 7.68 -19.60 -0.68
CA CYS A 86 6.87 -20.21 0.37
C CYS A 86 6.38 -19.12 1.33
N SER A 87 5.10 -19.16 1.67
CA SER A 87 4.47 -18.33 2.71
C SER A 87 4.57 -19.01 4.07
N PHE A 88 4.87 -18.22 5.10
CA PHE A 88 4.92 -18.66 6.49
C PHE A 88 3.94 -17.80 7.31
N TYR A 89 2.99 -18.47 7.96
CA TYR A 89 1.99 -17.86 8.84
C TYR A 89 2.50 -17.97 10.27
N LEU A 90 2.59 -16.83 10.94
CA LEU A 90 3.30 -16.66 12.20
C LEU A 90 2.31 -16.22 13.26
N HIS A 91 2.09 -17.09 14.25
CA HIS A 91 1.28 -16.80 15.42
C HIS A 91 2.20 -16.47 16.61
N PRO A 92 1.89 -15.47 17.45
CA PRO A 92 2.68 -15.19 18.64
C PRO A 92 2.69 -16.40 19.58
N HIS A 93 3.86 -16.88 19.98
CA HIS A 93 3.97 -18.08 20.84
C HIS A 93 3.40 -17.87 22.25
N ASP A 94 3.30 -16.62 22.69
CA ASP A 94 2.75 -16.22 23.99
C ASP A 94 1.25 -15.86 23.93
N ASP A 95 0.60 -16.07 22.78
CA ASP A 95 -0.83 -15.80 22.51
C ASP A 95 -1.28 -14.36 22.83
N ARG A 96 -0.35 -13.42 23.04
CA ARG A 96 -0.71 -12.01 23.27
C ARG A 96 -1.03 -11.33 21.94
N PRO A 97 -1.86 -10.26 21.96
CA PRO A 97 -2.22 -9.53 20.74
C PRO A 97 -1.01 -9.11 19.89
N LEU A 98 -1.24 -9.05 18.58
CA LEU A 98 -0.30 -8.52 17.62
C LEU A 98 -0.56 -7.02 17.40
N PRO A 99 0.49 -6.17 17.40
CA PRO A 99 0.34 -4.80 16.97
C PRO A 99 -0.08 -4.74 15.50
N PHE A 100 -0.85 -3.72 15.17
CA PHE A 100 -1.09 -3.38 13.78
C PHE A 100 0.25 -3.02 13.10
N PHE A 101 0.35 -3.16 11.79
CA PHE A 101 1.51 -2.67 11.03
C PHE A 101 1.04 -1.88 9.82
N GLU A 102 1.90 -1.00 9.31
CA GLU A 102 1.58 -0.28 8.08
C GLU A 102 1.88 -1.16 6.86
N PRO A 103 0.96 -1.30 5.89
CA PRO A 103 1.13 -2.21 4.76
C PRO A 103 2.35 -1.80 3.92
N GLY A 104 3.35 -2.68 3.87
CA GLY A 104 4.65 -2.43 3.26
C GLY A 104 5.84 -2.63 4.22
N GLN A 105 5.59 -2.59 5.53
CA GLN A 105 6.59 -2.87 6.55
C GLN A 105 7.10 -4.32 6.52
N TYR A 106 8.16 -4.59 7.27
CA TYR A 106 8.82 -5.88 7.35
C TYR A 106 9.02 -6.35 8.79
N LEU A 107 9.21 -7.66 8.94
CA LEU A 107 9.67 -8.29 10.18
C LEU A 107 11.16 -8.58 10.10
N THR A 108 11.86 -8.47 11.23
CA THR A 108 13.27 -8.86 11.34
C THR A 108 13.39 -10.16 12.11
N PHE A 109 13.98 -11.17 11.49
CA PHE A 109 14.17 -12.50 12.04
C PHE A 109 15.61 -12.70 12.49
N LYS A 110 15.78 -13.36 13.63
CA LYS A 110 17.06 -13.88 14.09
C LYS A 110 17.04 -15.39 13.92
N LEU A 111 17.90 -15.88 13.03
CA LEU A 111 17.96 -17.27 12.62
C LEU A 111 19.20 -17.94 13.21
N ASP A 112 18.96 -18.96 14.01
CA ASP A 112 19.98 -19.84 14.59
C ASP A 112 20.27 -20.99 13.60
N ILE A 113 21.01 -20.66 12.54
CA ILE A 113 21.35 -21.61 11.47
C ILE A 113 22.48 -22.54 11.95
N PRO A 114 22.32 -23.88 11.85
CA PRO A 114 23.37 -24.82 12.20
C PRO A 114 24.69 -24.53 11.48
N ASN A 115 25.81 -24.76 12.18
CA ASN A 115 27.17 -24.56 11.66
C ASN A 115 27.53 -23.10 11.29
N GLN A 116 26.73 -22.11 11.71
CA GLN A 116 27.09 -20.69 11.58
C GLN A 116 27.64 -20.14 12.90
N LYS A 117 28.82 -19.48 12.84
CA LYS A 117 29.44 -18.86 14.03
C LYS A 117 28.69 -17.62 14.53
N LYS A 118 27.93 -16.96 13.66
CA LYS A 118 27.16 -15.76 13.97
C LYS A 118 25.70 -15.99 13.62
N GLN A 119 24.80 -15.43 14.43
CA GLN A 119 23.38 -15.43 14.15
C GLN A 119 23.10 -14.69 12.84
N THR A 120 22.21 -15.27 12.03
CA THR A 120 21.83 -14.68 10.74
C THR A 120 20.59 -13.82 10.95
N ILE A 121 20.73 -12.50 10.71
CA ILE A 121 19.60 -11.57 10.77
C ILE A 121 19.08 -11.31 9.36
N ARG A 122 17.77 -11.44 9.13
CA ARG A 122 17.12 -11.15 7.84
C ARG A 122 15.81 -10.43 8.01
N CYS A 123 15.48 -9.57 7.05
CA CYS A 123 14.22 -8.86 6.98
C CYS A 123 13.35 -9.47 5.87
N TYR A 124 12.07 -9.69 6.15
CA TYR A 124 11.08 -10.11 5.16
C TYR A 124 9.83 -9.25 5.31
N SER A 125 9.36 -8.69 4.19
CA SER A 125 8.15 -7.87 4.17
C SER A 125 6.94 -8.68 4.62
N LEU A 126 6.09 -8.03 5.39
CA LEU A 126 4.75 -8.54 5.68
C LEU A 126 3.99 -8.57 4.34
N SER A 127 3.47 -9.75 4.03
CA SER A 127 2.93 -10.08 2.71
C SER A 127 1.40 -10.18 2.67
N ASP A 128 0.76 -10.02 3.84
CA ASP A 128 -0.69 -9.91 3.98
C ASP A 128 -1.11 -8.53 4.46
N GLN A 129 -2.41 -8.27 4.49
CA GLN A 129 -2.92 -7.09 5.17
C GLN A 129 -2.67 -7.17 6.68
N PRO A 130 -2.69 -6.03 7.39
CA PRO A 130 -2.63 -6.00 8.84
C PRO A 130 -3.83 -6.72 9.48
N LEU A 131 -3.56 -7.83 10.15
CA LEU A 131 -4.52 -8.65 10.87
C LEU A 131 -4.09 -8.80 12.34
N SER A 132 -5.04 -9.14 13.21
CA SER A 132 -4.80 -9.31 14.65
C SER A 132 -4.41 -10.74 15.06
N ASP A 133 -4.56 -11.71 14.16
CA ASP A 133 -4.44 -13.15 14.42
C ASP A 133 -3.08 -13.73 14.02
N TYR A 134 -2.51 -13.30 12.90
CA TYR A 134 -1.21 -13.75 12.42
C TYR A 134 -0.45 -12.67 11.64
N TYR A 135 0.86 -12.89 11.51
CA TYR A 135 1.67 -12.26 10.47
C TYR A 135 2.00 -13.26 9.37
N ARG A 136 2.10 -12.79 8.13
CA ARG A 136 2.55 -13.62 7.01
C ARG A 136 3.73 -13.02 6.30
N VAL A 137 4.77 -13.83 6.11
CA VAL A 137 5.91 -13.48 5.24
C VAL A 137 6.00 -14.49 4.10
N SER A 138 6.27 -14.01 2.89
CA SER A 138 6.50 -14.88 1.73
C SER A 138 7.97 -14.78 1.31
N ILE A 139 8.67 -15.90 1.26
CA ILE A 139 10.12 -15.95 1.12
C ILE A 139 10.48 -16.74 -0.12
N LYS A 140 11.24 -16.14 -1.03
CA LYS A 140 11.84 -16.84 -2.18
C LYS A 140 13.14 -17.53 -1.76
N LYS A 141 13.29 -18.81 -2.09
CA LYS A 141 14.57 -19.53 -1.97
C LYS A 141 15.56 -18.96 -2.97
N ILE A 142 16.70 -18.46 -2.48
CA ILE A 142 17.75 -17.89 -3.32
C ILE A 142 18.77 -18.99 -3.66
N PRO A 143 18.85 -19.47 -4.91
CA PRO A 143 19.86 -20.43 -5.33
C PRO A 143 21.26 -19.77 -5.41
N PRO A 144 22.32 -20.54 -5.67
CA PRO A 144 23.62 -19.98 -6.01
C PRO A 144 23.53 -18.93 -7.13
N PRO A 145 24.37 -17.89 -7.10
CA PRO A 145 24.48 -16.93 -8.19
C PRO A 145 24.74 -17.61 -9.54
N LYS A 146 24.12 -17.12 -10.62
CA LYS A 146 24.26 -17.73 -11.96
C LYS A 146 25.68 -17.68 -12.49
N ASP A 147 26.42 -16.65 -12.11
CA ASP A 147 27.82 -16.40 -12.45
C ASP A 147 28.80 -17.21 -11.58
N ASN A 148 28.32 -17.79 -10.47
CA ASN A 148 29.12 -18.67 -9.62
C ASN A 148 28.25 -19.81 -9.03
N PRO A 149 28.01 -20.88 -9.81
CA PRO A 149 27.17 -22.00 -9.38
C PRO A 149 27.70 -22.77 -8.16
N ASP A 150 29.01 -22.71 -7.90
CA ASP A 150 29.67 -23.39 -6.79
C ASP A 150 29.57 -22.61 -5.46
N ALA A 151 29.13 -21.35 -5.50
CA ALA A 151 28.89 -20.57 -4.30
C ALA A 151 27.69 -21.11 -3.50
N PRO A 152 27.68 -20.96 -2.17
CA PRO A 152 26.56 -21.43 -1.35
C PRO A 152 25.26 -20.66 -1.68
N PRO A 153 24.08 -21.31 -1.59
CA PRO A 153 22.79 -20.64 -1.72
C PRO A 153 22.56 -19.63 -0.60
N GLY A 154 21.51 -18.81 -0.74
CA GLY A 154 21.15 -17.82 0.27
C GLY A 154 20.85 -18.48 1.62
N LEU A 155 21.68 -18.22 2.63
CA LEU A 155 21.61 -18.87 3.95
C LEU A 155 20.22 -18.76 4.60
N GLY A 156 19.71 -17.53 4.77
CA GLY A 156 18.44 -17.31 5.46
C GLY A 156 17.23 -17.86 4.71
N SER A 157 17.17 -17.64 3.39
CA SER A 157 16.08 -18.18 2.58
C SER A 157 16.10 -19.71 2.52
N SER A 158 17.29 -20.32 2.44
CA SER A 158 17.41 -21.78 2.43
C SER A 158 17.01 -22.36 3.79
N PHE A 159 17.42 -21.74 4.89
CA PHE A 159 17.03 -22.17 6.23
C PHE A 159 15.51 -22.14 6.44
N PHE A 160 14.83 -21.07 6.00
CA PHE A 160 13.36 -21.03 6.02
C PHE A 160 12.72 -22.16 5.21
N HIS A 161 13.26 -22.45 4.03
CA HIS A 161 12.69 -23.47 3.14
C HIS A 161 12.98 -24.89 3.62
N ASP A 162 14.19 -25.16 4.10
CA ASP A 162 14.71 -26.51 4.28
C ASP A 162 14.66 -26.97 5.74
N ASN A 163 14.64 -26.05 6.71
CA ASN A 163 14.76 -26.37 8.13
C ASN A 163 13.57 -25.91 8.97
N ILE A 164 12.93 -24.79 8.62
CA ILE A 164 11.76 -24.30 9.34
C ILE A 164 10.50 -25.04 8.87
N ASN A 165 9.78 -25.63 9.82
CA ASN A 165 8.56 -26.39 9.63
C ASN A 165 7.41 -25.81 10.48
N GLU A 166 6.19 -26.27 10.20
CA GLU A 166 5.03 -25.97 11.03
C GLU A 166 5.27 -26.49 12.46
N GLY A 167 4.93 -25.67 13.45
CA GLY A 167 5.19 -25.92 14.86
C GLY A 167 6.49 -25.30 15.39
N ASP A 168 7.45 -24.96 14.53
CA ASP A 168 8.74 -24.40 14.98
C ASP A 168 8.58 -23.00 15.56
N ILE A 169 9.46 -22.66 16.50
CA ILE A 169 9.50 -21.37 17.17
C ILE A 169 10.66 -20.54 16.61
N ILE A 170 10.37 -19.31 16.20
CA ILE A 170 11.33 -18.36 15.64
C ILE A 170 11.33 -17.04 16.40
N ASP A 171 12.48 -16.37 16.43
CA ASP A 171 12.66 -15.10 17.13
C ASP A 171 12.50 -13.91 16.14
N VAL A 172 11.57 -13.00 16.46
CA VAL A 172 11.11 -11.93 15.57
C VAL A 172 11.12 -10.58 16.29
N LYS A 173 11.61 -9.51 15.64
CA LYS A 173 11.42 -8.13 16.12
C LYS A 173 10.09 -7.55 15.65
N ALA A 174 9.60 -6.54 16.36
CA ALA A 174 8.38 -5.83 15.97
C ALA A 174 8.46 -5.32 14.52
N PRO A 175 7.30 -5.18 13.83
CA PRO A 175 7.24 -4.60 12.50
C PRO A 175 8.00 -3.28 12.41
N ALA A 176 8.74 -3.08 11.32
CA ALA A 176 9.54 -1.89 11.09
C ALA A 176 9.58 -1.53 9.60
N GLY A 177 9.99 -0.31 9.30
CA GLY A 177 10.18 0.19 7.94
C GLY A 177 9.45 1.51 7.70
N GLN A 178 9.99 2.28 6.75
CA GLN A 178 9.46 3.58 6.32
C GLN A 178 8.84 3.52 4.91
N PHE A 179 8.79 2.33 4.30
CA PHE A 179 8.13 2.08 3.02
C PHE A 179 6.78 1.45 3.32
N PHE A 180 5.72 2.24 3.29
CA PHE A 180 4.36 1.78 3.50
C PHE A 180 3.36 2.66 2.76
N LEU A 181 2.17 2.13 2.49
CA LEU A 181 1.06 2.90 1.96
C LEU A 181 0.39 3.66 3.10
N ASP A 182 0.21 4.97 2.93
CA ASP A 182 -0.54 5.79 3.89
C ASP A 182 -2.04 5.53 3.77
N VAL A 183 -2.57 4.67 4.64
CA VAL A 183 -3.95 4.19 4.55
C VAL A 183 -5.00 5.20 5.02
N THR A 184 -4.58 6.34 5.58
CA THR A 184 -5.50 7.42 6.01
C THR A 184 -5.94 8.29 4.83
N LYS A 185 -5.26 8.18 3.67
CA LYS A 185 -5.53 9.00 2.48
C LYS A 185 -5.86 8.12 1.28
N PRO A 186 -7.15 7.91 0.98
CA PRO A 186 -7.56 7.19 -0.21
C PRO A 186 -7.33 8.07 -1.45
N HIS A 187 -6.10 8.04 -1.96
CA HIS A 187 -5.72 8.65 -3.24
C HIS A 187 -5.64 7.58 -4.33
N PRO A 188 -5.65 7.96 -5.62
CA PRO A 188 -5.24 7.05 -6.67
C PRO A 188 -3.82 6.54 -6.41
N VAL A 189 -3.59 5.24 -6.57
CA VAL A 189 -2.29 4.61 -6.28
C VAL A 189 -1.81 3.75 -7.42
N VAL A 190 -0.51 3.79 -7.67
CA VAL A 190 0.17 2.89 -8.61
C VAL A 190 1.14 2.02 -7.83
N LEU A 191 0.81 0.74 -7.78
CA LEU A 191 1.52 -0.32 -7.09
C LEU A 191 2.37 -1.09 -8.10
N ILE A 192 3.68 -1.22 -7.85
CA ILE A 192 4.62 -1.87 -8.77
C ILE A 192 5.40 -2.94 -8.02
N GLY A 193 5.18 -4.20 -8.37
CA GLY A 193 5.88 -5.36 -7.81
C GLY A 193 6.68 -6.10 -8.88
N GLY A 194 7.88 -6.58 -8.52
CA GLY A 194 8.72 -7.40 -9.40
C GLY A 194 9.22 -8.67 -8.69
N GLY A 195 8.90 -9.85 -9.22
CA GLY A 195 9.28 -11.13 -8.60
C GLY A 195 8.81 -11.22 -7.13
N ILE A 196 9.74 -11.47 -6.20
CA ILE A 196 9.44 -11.51 -4.75
C ILE A 196 9.14 -10.12 -4.15
N GLY A 197 9.49 -9.04 -4.87
CA GLY A 197 9.12 -7.67 -4.53
C GLY A 197 7.60 -7.41 -4.56
N LEU A 198 6.80 -8.38 -5.02
CA LEU A 198 5.36 -8.44 -4.80
C LEU A 198 4.97 -8.28 -3.32
N THR A 199 5.75 -8.83 -2.40
CA THR A 199 5.32 -9.05 -1.00
C THR A 199 4.80 -7.80 -0.27
N PRO A 200 5.53 -6.67 -0.15
CA PRO A 200 4.98 -5.48 0.48
C PRO A 200 3.83 -4.87 -0.33
N VAL A 201 3.87 -5.01 -1.66
CA VAL A 201 2.88 -4.44 -2.57
C VAL A 201 1.54 -5.18 -2.48
N LEU A 202 1.58 -6.50 -2.28
CA LEU A 202 0.40 -7.32 -2.04
C LEU A 202 -0.26 -6.94 -0.70
N SER A 203 0.54 -6.66 0.34
CA SER A 203 0.03 -6.14 1.61
C SER A 203 -0.73 -4.82 1.40
N MET A 204 -0.16 -3.89 0.62
CA MET A 204 -0.82 -2.63 0.26
C MET A 204 -2.10 -2.86 -0.54
N LEU A 205 -2.07 -3.70 -1.57
CA LEU A 205 -3.23 -3.99 -2.41
C LEU A 205 -4.38 -4.58 -1.59
N LYS A 206 -4.09 -5.55 -0.71
CA LYS A 206 -5.10 -6.15 0.15
C LYS A 206 -5.70 -5.15 1.12
N GLU A 207 -4.89 -4.27 1.71
CA GLU A 207 -5.38 -3.24 2.63
C GLU A 207 -6.28 -2.22 1.93
N VAL A 208 -5.93 -1.79 0.72
CA VAL A 208 -6.76 -0.92 -0.13
C VAL A 208 -8.12 -1.56 -0.42
N VAL A 209 -8.10 -2.85 -0.78
CA VAL A 209 -9.30 -3.63 -1.09
C VAL A 209 -10.17 -3.84 0.14
N THR A 210 -9.59 -4.20 1.28
CA THR A 210 -10.31 -4.44 2.54
C THR A 210 -10.92 -3.16 3.10
N ARG A 211 -10.30 -2.00 2.87
CA ARG A 211 -10.87 -0.69 3.19
C ARG A 211 -11.88 -0.18 2.17
N GLU A 212 -12.14 -0.94 1.10
CA GLU A 212 -13.05 -0.58 0.01
C GLU A 212 -12.77 0.81 -0.58
N TRP A 213 -11.49 1.14 -0.78
CA TRP A 213 -11.11 2.39 -1.43
C TRP A 213 -11.81 2.51 -2.77
N ARG A 214 -12.43 3.67 -3.02
CA ARG A 214 -13.16 3.97 -4.27
C ARG A 214 -12.27 4.66 -5.31
N THR A 215 -11.05 5.03 -4.94
CA THR A 215 -10.08 5.62 -5.85
C THR A 215 -9.48 4.59 -6.79
N GLU A 216 -8.90 5.07 -7.88
CA GLU A 216 -8.27 4.22 -8.89
C GLU A 216 -6.97 3.58 -8.37
N VAL A 217 -6.84 2.28 -8.56
CA VAL A 217 -5.71 1.47 -8.08
C VAL A 217 -5.13 0.71 -9.25
N TRP A 218 -3.90 1.04 -9.63
CA TRP A 218 -3.17 0.28 -10.63
C TRP A 218 -2.18 -0.64 -9.93
N PHE A 219 -2.15 -1.91 -10.33
CA PHE A 219 -1.16 -2.86 -9.86
C PHE A 219 -0.44 -3.52 -11.04
N PHE A 220 0.86 -3.21 -11.18
CA PHE A 220 1.74 -3.79 -12.18
C PHE A 220 2.62 -4.87 -11.53
N TYR A 221 2.51 -6.11 -12.00
CA TYR A 221 3.29 -7.23 -11.50
C TYR A 221 4.20 -7.82 -12.57
N GLY A 222 5.51 -7.61 -12.43
CA GLY A 222 6.52 -8.12 -13.34
C GLY A 222 7.16 -9.43 -12.86
N VAL A 223 7.12 -10.48 -13.69
CA VAL A 223 7.83 -11.76 -13.45
C VAL A 223 8.53 -12.26 -14.72
N SER A 224 9.28 -13.36 -14.62
CA SER A 224 9.93 -13.95 -15.79
C SER A 224 8.91 -14.61 -16.72
N ASN A 225 8.08 -15.50 -16.18
CA ASN A 225 7.12 -16.35 -16.90
C ASN A 225 6.09 -16.94 -15.92
N GLY A 226 5.18 -17.78 -16.42
CA GLY A 226 4.15 -18.42 -15.60
C GLY A 226 4.68 -19.26 -14.44
N GLY A 227 5.89 -19.82 -14.55
CA GLY A 227 6.52 -20.57 -13.46
C GLY A 227 6.92 -19.72 -12.25
N GLU A 228 7.03 -18.39 -12.41
CA GLU A 228 7.32 -17.44 -11.33
C GLU A 228 6.12 -16.56 -10.95
N HIS A 229 4.97 -16.72 -11.63
CA HIS A 229 3.75 -15.98 -11.35
C HIS A 229 2.98 -16.65 -10.20
N ILE A 230 3.18 -16.13 -8.98
CA ILE A 230 2.40 -16.57 -7.81
C ILE A 230 1.15 -15.72 -7.63
N MET A 231 0.15 -16.24 -6.91
CA MET A 231 -1.13 -15.56 -6.62
C MET A 231 -1.97 -15.21 -7.86
N LYS A 232 -1.79 -15.94 -8.98
CA LYS A 232 -2.45 -15.65 -10.26
C LYS A 232 -3.97 -15.58 -10.13
N GLU A 233 -4.58 -16.62 -9.55
CA GLU A 233 -6.03 -16.72 -9.38
C GLU A 233 -6.55 -15.62 -8.45
N HIS A 234 -5.86 -15.38 -7.34
CA HIS A 234 -6.24 -14.35 -6.38
C HIS A 234 -6.18 -12.94 -6.99
N LEU A 235 -5.13 -12.62 -7.75
CA LEU A 235 -5.03 -11.31 -8.41
C LEU A 235 -6.09 -11.13 -9.50
N LYS A 236 -6.43 -12.21 -10.22
CA LYS A 236 -7.51 -12.20 -11.21
C LYS A 236 -8.86 -11.95 -10.53
N GLU A 237 -9.17 -12.67 -9.45
CA GLU A 237 -10.39 -12.47 -8.67
C GLU A 237 -10.53 -11.04 -8.14
N LEU A 238 -9.42 -10.45 -7.67
CA LEU A 238 -9.42 -9.06 -7.21
C LEU A 238 -9.74 -8.07 -8.36
N ALA A 239 -9.15 -8.28 -9.54
CA ALA A 239 -9.41 -7.43 -10.70
C ALA A 239 -10.84 -7.57 -11.24
N GLU A 240 -11.45 -8.76 -11.15
CA GLU A 240 -12.83 -9.01 -11.56
C GLU A 240 -13.85 -8.47 -10.54
N LYS A 241 -13.51 -8.51 -9.24
CA LYS A 241 -14.42 -8.10 -8.17
C LYS A 241 -14.47 -6.59 -7.94
N PHE A 242 -13.38 -5.87 -8.19
CA PHE A 242 -13.26 -4.44 -7.89
C PHE A 242 -12.99 -3.62 -9.15
N ASP A 243 -14.02 -2.91 -9.64
CA ASP A 243 -13.94 -2.12 -10.88
C ASP A 243 -12.82 -1.06 -10.88
N ASN A 244 -12.48 -0.53 -9.70
CA ASN A 244 -11.44 0.48 -9.52
C ASN A 244 -10.02 -0.10 -9.40
N VAL A 245 -9.87 -1.43 -9.36
CA VAL A 245 -8.57 -2.12 -9.29
C VAL A 245 -8.20 -2.63 -10.68
N LYS A 246 -7.12 -2.09 -11.25
CA LYS A 246 -6.58 -2.47 -12.56
C LYS A 246 -5.29 -3.23 -12.37
N VAL A 247 -5.32 -4.55 -12.59
CA VAL A 247 -4.14 -5.41 -12.52
C VAL A 247 -3.54 -5.58 -13.93
N ARG A 248 -2.20 -5.48 -14.01
CA ARG A 248 -1.39 -5.69 -15.22
C ARG A 248 -0.24 -6.64 -14.91
N ILE A 249 -0.32 -7.85 -15.43
CA ILE A 249 0.66 -8.91 -15.30
C ILE A 249 1.63 -8.84 -16.49
N VAL A 250 2.92 -8.80 -16.19
CA VAL A 250 3.97 -8.56 -17.19
C VAL A 250 5.01 -9.67 -17.14
N TYR A 251 5.18 -10.39 -18.26
CA TYR A 251 6.17 -11.45 -18.38
C TYR A 251 7.36 -11.00 -19.22
N SER A 252 8.56 -11.04 -18.64
CA SER A 252 9.78 -10.62 -19.33
C SER A 252 10.39 -11.67 -20.26
N ARG A 253 10.13 -12.95 -19.99
CA ARG A 253 10.61 -14.10 -20.76
C ARG A 253 9.54 -15.22 -20.69
N PRO A 254 8.34 -15.00 -21.25
CA PRO A 254 7.30 -16.03 -21.30
C PRO A 254 7.84 -17.30 -21.97
N LYS A 255 7.39 -18.46 -21.48
CA LYS A 255 7.64 -19.77 -22.09
C LYS A 255 6.69 -20.00 -23.27
N ASP A 256 6.97 -21.04 -24.06
CA ASP A 256 6.13 -21.42 -25.20
C ASP A 256 4.68 -21.78 -24.81
N GLU A 257 4.49 -22.22 -23.56
CA GLU A 257 3.19 -22.54 -22.96
C GLU A 257 2.42 -21.33 -22.42
N ASP A 258 3.09 -20.17 -22.23
CA ASP A 258 2.46 -18.96 -21.70
C ASP A 258 1.74 -18.18 -22.82
N VAL A 259 0.45 -17.90 -22.64
CA VAL A 259 -0.40 -17.22 -23.63
C VAL A 259 -0.72 -15.79 -23.20
N GLU A 260 -0.40 -14.82 -24.06
CA GLU A 260 -0.75 -13.40 -23.86
C GLU A 260 -2.28 -13.20 -23.86
N GLY A 261 -2.79 -12.39 -22.93
CA GLY A 261 -4.21 -12.17 -22.70
C GLY A 261 -4.90 -13.27 -21.88
N VAL A 262 -4.19 -14.35 -21.54
CA VAL A 262 -4.71 -15.44 -20.69
C VAL A 262 -3.84 -15.60 -19.43
N ASP A 263 -2.53 -15.77 -19.62
CA ASP A 263 -1.59 -16.01 -18.53
C ASP A 263 -0.90 -14.72 -18.05
N TYR A 264 -0.71 -13.78 -18.96
CA TYR A 264 -0.11 -12.47 -18.73
C TYR A 264 -0.69 -11.43 -19.69
N ASP A 265 -0.60 -10.15 -19.35
CA ASP A 265 -1.16 -9.06 -20.16
C ASP A 265 -0.15 -8.49 -21.15
N ILE A 266 1.12 -8.35 -20.74
CA ILE A 266 2.15 -7.64 -21.53
C ILE A 266 3.46 -8.41 -21.52
N LYS A 267 4.06 -8.63 -22.71
CA LYS A 267 5.41 -9.16 -22.82
C LYS A 267 6.43 -8.04 -22.67
N GLY A 268 7.28 -8.11 -21.64
CA GLY A 268 8.34 -7.11 -21.44
C GLY A 268 8.75 -6.93 -19.98
N ARG A 269 9.25 -5.75 -19.63
CA ARG A 269 9.53 -5.36 -18.25
C ARG A 269 8.65 -4.20 -17.86
N VAL A 270 8.21 -4.18 -16.61
CA VAL A 270 7.54 -3.00 -16.03
C VAL A 270 8.49 -1.82 -16.09
N GLY A 271 8.05 -0.72 -16.70
CA GLY A 271 8.90 0.43 -16.93
C GLY A 271 8.15 1.59 -17.60
N VAL A 272 8.87 2.70 -17.77
CA VAL A 272 8.30 3.98 -18.23
C VAL A 272 7.59 3.86 -19.57
N GLU A 273 8.17 3.13 -20.53
CA GLU A 273 7.56 3.01 -21.86
C GLU A 273 6.20 2.31 -21.81
N MET A 274 6.06 1.25 -21.00
CA MET A 274 4.78 0.61 -20.75
C MET A 274 3.78 1.57 -20.10
N PHE A 275 4.22 2.37 -19.13
CA PHE A 275 3.31 3.30 -18.46
C PHE A 275 2.73 4.34 -19.41
N LYS A 276 3.50 4.83 -20.38
CA LYS A 276 2.99 5.76 -21.41
C LYS A 276 1.91 5.16 -22.31
N GLU A 277 1.88 3.85 -22.46
CA GLU A 277 0.90 3.15 -23.29
C GLU A 277 -0.37 2.80 -22.50
N VAL A 278 -0.27 2.66 -21.17
CA VAL A 278 -1.33 2.12 -20.32
C VAL A 278 -2.01 3.18 -19.44
N LEU A 279 -1.28 4.23 -19.02
CA LEU A 279 -1.75 5.33 -18.16
C LEU A 279 -1.90 6.63 -18.98
#